data_AF-A0A925JC10-F1
#
_entry.id   AF-A0A925JC10-F1
#
_cell.length_a   1.000
_cell.length_b   1.000
_cell.length_c   1.000
_cell.angle_alpha   90.00
_cell.angle_beta   90.00
_cell.angle_gamma   90.00
#
_symmetry.space_group_name_H-M   'P 1'
#
loop_
_entity.id
_entity.type
_entity.pdbx_description
1 polymer ?
#
loop_
_entity_poly.entity_id
_entity_poly.type
_entity_poly.pdbx_seq_one_letter_code
_entity_poly.pdbx_strand_id
1 'polypeptide(L)'
;SGALFGLVGVLFVFGIKFRRELPEGFKRAFGTGMLPIIMINLFIGFLGRGLIDNAAHLGGLVSGALLALVVGYKRPGQRGPVAIIWHLLQGCALALVLLSFVMVWRNYNGQPPTFTMDSFQRGLRGIGSAIAAHVKAINEGEEAFVNAFNTGDTSKIDSAIQTINDTPSLDKEADALRNELKTLLERVRELDSPKGKDGKPQPSANRVQLLSDFEAWEKKNTQWVKTAGQKYGLRVDEAKPVASPSQ
;
A
#
# COMPACT_ATOMS: atom_id res chain seq x y z
N SER A 1 2.84 -0.82 20.70
CA SER A 1 3.32 -0.44 22.06
C SER A 1 4.19 -1.50 22.74
N GLY A 2 4.20 -2.78 22.31
CA GLY A 2 5.13 -3.80 22.84
C GLY A 2 6.62 -3.41 22.80
N ALA A 3 7.08 -2.74 21.74
CA ALA A 3 8.47 -2.26 21.64
C ALA A 3 8.84 -1.21 22.70
N LEU A 4 7.89 -0.33 23.08
CA LEU A 4 8.09 0.64 24.17
C LEU A 4 8.23 -0.10 25.50
N PHE A 5 7.40 -1.11 25.74
CA PHE A 5 7.54 -1.98 26.90
C PHE A 5 8.85 -2.78 26.89
N GLY A 6 9.35 -3.18 25.71
CA GLY A 6 10.68 -3.77 25.56
C GLY A 6 11.80 -2.83 25.96
N LEU A 7 11.74 -1.56 25.54
CA LEU A 7 12.67 -0.54 26.00
C LEU A 7 12.59 -0.38 27.53
N VAL A 8 11.38 -0.27 28.08
CA VAL A 8 11.15 -0.20 29.53
C VAL A 8 11.76 -1.41 30.26
N GLY A 9 11.63 -2.62 29.71
CA GLY A 9 12.24 -3.84 30.24
C GLY A 9 13.77 -3.81 30.22
N VAL A 10 14.36 -3.32 29.13
CA VAL A 10 15.82 -3.12 29.02
C VAL A 10 16.29 -2.15 30.10
N LEU A 11 15.66 -0.98 30.23
CA LEU A 11 16.07 0.04 31.20
C LEU A 11 15.83 -0.39 32.65
N PHE A 12 14.79 -1.19 32.91
CA PHE A 12 14.54 -1.76 34.23
C PHE A 12 15.69 -2.69 34.66
N VAL A 13 16.02 -3.68 33.83
CA VAL A 13 17.09 -4.64 34.16
C VAL A 13 18.45 -3.95 34.16
N PHE A 14 18.72 -3.07 33.20
CA PHE A 14 19.97 -2.33 33.12
C PHE A 14 20.17 -1.42 34.34
N GLY A 15 19.11 -0.74 34.80
CA GLY A 15 19.13 0.12 35.99
C GLY A 15 19.36 -0.65 37.30
N ILE A 16 18.95 -1.92 37.38
CA ILE A 16 19.24 -2.80 38.52
C ILE A 16 20.68 -3.35 38.41
N LYS A 17 21.05 -3.89 37.25
CA LYS A 17 22.32 -4.58 37.00
C LYS A 17 23.53 -3.64 37.06
N PHE A 18 23.43 -2.45 36.49
CA PHE A 18 24.52 -1.47 36.42
C PHE A 18 24.31 -0.25 37.34
N ARG A 19 23.50 -0.43 38.40
CA ARG A 19 23.13 0.65 39.33
C ARG A 19 24.32 1.41 39.92
N ARG A 20 25.46 0.74 40.12
CA ARG A 20 26.66 1.35 40.68
C ARG A 20 27.41 2.26 39.70
N GLU A 21 27.17 2.10 38.40
CA GLU A 21 27.87 2.82 37.33
C GLU A 21 27.07 4.01 36.79
N LEU A 22 25.78 4.11 37.14
CA LEU A 22 24.90 5.19 36.72
C LEU A 22 25.08 6.47 37.59
N PRO A 23 24.82 7.68 37.08
CA PRO A 23 24.71 8.90 37.89
C PRO A 23 23.54 8.82 38.90
N GLU A 24 23.63 9.48 40.07
CA GLU A 24 22.64 9.35 41.16
C GLU A 24 21.19 9.62 40.75
N GLY A 25 20.94 10.61 39.88
CA GLY A 25 19.61 10.88 39.34
C GLY A 25 19.06 9.73 38.48
N PHE A 26 19.93 9.08 37.70
CA PHE A 26 19.58 7.94 36.86
C PHE A 26 19.37 6.66 37.70
N LYS A 27 20.13 6.47 38.79
CA LYS A 27 19.96 5.32 39.70
C LYS A 27 18.57 5.23 40.33
N ARG A 28 17.93 6.39 40.55
CA ARG A 28 16.63 6.50 41.21
C ARG A 28 15.48 6.36 40.22
N ALA A 29 15.65 6.86 38.99
CA ALA A 29 14.65 6.78 37.93
C ALA A 29 14.63 5.41 37.23
N PHE A 30 15.78 4.77 37.05
CA PHE A 30 15.91 3.47 36.38
C PHE A 30 15.99 2.31 37.37
N GLY A 31 15.59 1.12 36.94
CA GLY A 31 15.48 -0.05 37.82
C GLY A 31 14.24 0.02 38.72
N THR A 32 14.39 -0.11 40.04
CA THR A 32 13.25 -0.20 40.97
C THR A 32 12.32 1.02 40.89
N GLY A 33 12.83 2.21 40.53
CA GLY A 33 12.02 3.42 40.35
C GLY A 33 11.02 3.34 39.20
N MET A 34 11.20 2.41 38.25
CA MET A 34 10.27 2.19 37.15
C MET A 34 9.13 1.24 37.51
N LEU A 35 9.21 0.54 38.65
CA LEU A 35 8.21 -0.44 39.06
C LEU A 35 6.80 0.14 39.14
N PRO A 36 6.56 1.34 39.70
CA PRO A 36 5.23 1.94 39.73
C PRO A 36 4.69 2.20 38.33
N ILE A 37 5.52 2.71 37.41
CA ILE A 37 5.12 3.02 36.03
C ILE A 37 4.81 1.74 35.25
N ILE A 38 5.62 0.69 35.41
CA ILE A 38 5.37 -0.62 34.80
C ILE A 38 4.03 -1.18 35.28
N MET A 39 3.78 -1.14 36.60
CA MET A 39 2.56 -1.67 37.19
C MET A 39 1.32 -0.87 36.76
N ILE A 40 1.39 0.46 36.76
CA ILE A 40 0.30 1.32 36.29
C ILE A 40 0.01 1.06 34.82
N ASN A 41 1.03 0.98 33.97
CA ASN A 41 0.83 0.75 32.53
C ASN A 41 0.28 -0.65 32.23
N LEU A 42 0.68 -1.68 32.97
CA LEU A 42 0.08 -3.02 32.88
C LEU A 42 -1.37 -3.02 33.39
N PHE A 43 -1.65 -2.29 34.47
CA PHE A 43 -2.98 -2.21 35.06
C PHE A 43 -3.97 -1.48 34.15
N ILE A 44 -3.56 -0.37 33.52
CA ILE A 44 -4.36 0.35 32.53
C ILE A 44 -4.63 -0.54 31.30
N GLY A 45 -3.60 -1.24 30.80
CA GLY A 45 -3.76 -2.22 29.71
C GLY A 45 -4.70 -3.37 30.08
N PHE A 46 -4.69 -3.81 31.34
CA PHE A 46 -5.58 -4.84 31.86
C PHE A 46 -7.03 -4.39 31.98
N LEU A 47 -7.28 -3.12 32.36
CA LEU A 47 -8.62 -2.54 32.45
C LEU A 47 -9.23 -2.24 31.07
N GLY A 48 -8.42 -1.88 30.07
CA GLY A 48 -8.85 -1.63 28.69
C GLY A 48 -9.07 -2.87 27.81
N ARG A 49 -9.73 -3.92 28.33
CA ARG A 49 -9.96 -5.17 27.57
C ARG A 49 -10.75 -4.90 26.28
N GLY A 50 -10.18 -5.28 25.14
CA GLY A 50 -10.84 -5.29 23.83
C GLY A 50 -10.16 -4.44 22.74
N LEU A 51 -9.30 -3.49 23.12
CA LEU A 51 -8.59 -2.61 22.17
C LEU A 51 -7.06 -2.76 22.21
N ILE A 52 -6.52 -3.41 23.25
CA ILE A 52 -5.09 -3.43 23.58
C ILE A 52 -4.63 -4.86 23.86
N ASP A 53 -3.61 -5.32 23.12
CA ASP A 53 -3.02 -6.65 23.31
C ASP A 53 -2.01 -6.65 24.49
N ASN A 54 -2.45 -7.20 25.63
CA ASN A 54 -1.62 -7.33 26.83
C ASN A 54 -0.51 -8.38 26.68
N ALA A 55 -0.66 -9.36 25.79
CA ALA A 55 0.40 -10.33 25.50
C ALA A 55 1.55 -9.66 24.76
N ALA A 56 1.27 -8.75 23.84
CA ALA A 56 2.30 -7.96 23.16
C ALA A 56 3.08 -7.04 24.11
N HIS A 57 2.41 -6.47 25.12
CA HIS A 57 3.06 -5.65 26.15
C HIS A 57 3.94 -6.47 27.10
N LEU A 58 3.41 -7.57 27.62
CA LEU A 58 4.15 -8.45 28.53
C LEU A 58 5.32 -9.13 27.81
N GLY A 59 5.11 -9.60 26.58
CA GLY A 59 6.15 -10.18 25.73
C GLY A 59 7.25 -9.16 25.40
N GLY A 60 6.87 -7.91 25.10
CA GLY A 60 7.82 -6.81 24.95
C GLY A 60 8.67 -6.61 26.20
N LEU A 61 8.03 -6.46 27.37
CA LEU A 61 8.72 -6.25 28.65
C LEU A 61 9.69 -7.38 28.99
N VAL A 62 9.26 -8.64 28.86
CA VAL A 62 10.08 -9.82 29.16
C VAL A 62 11.25 -9.96 28.19
N SER A 63 11.00 -9.82 26.88
CA SER A 63 12.07 -9.91 25.87
C SER A 63 13.12 -8.80 26.02
N GLY A 64 12.70 -7.57 26.32
CA GLY A 64 13.60 -6.47 26.63
C GLY A 64 14.41 -6.69 27.90
N ALA A 65 13.77 -7.20 28.96
CA ALA A 65 14.46 -7.58 30.19
C ALA A 65 15.53 -8.66 29.96
N LEU A 66 15.19 -9.72 29.21
CA LEU A 66 16.13 -10.78 28.83
C LEU A 66 17.29 -10.23 27.99
N LEU A 67 17.01 -9.33 27.04
CA LEU A 67 18.05 -8.71 26.21
C LEU A 67 19.07 -7.95 27.07
N ALA A 68 18.63 -7.19 28.07
CA ALA A 68 19.51 -6.49 29.00
C ALA A 68 20.35 -7.41 29.91
N LEU A 69 19.92 -8.66 30.12
CA LEU A 69 20.74 -9.66 30.82
C LEU A 69 21.91 -10.13 29.96
N VAL A 70 21.69 -10.32 28.65
CA VAL A 70 22.69 -10.81 27.70
C VAL A 70 23.63 -9.70 27.24
N VAL A 71 23.13 -8.46 27.12
CA VAL A 71 23.95 -7.31 26.74
C VAL A 71 24.84 -6.90 27.91
N GLY A 72 26.16 -6.98 27.70
CA GLY A 72 27.16 -6.51 28.65
C GLY A 72 27.34 -4.99 28.58
N TYR A 73 27.45 -4.33 29.73
CA TYR A 73 27.87 -2.94 29.78
C TYR A 73 29.37 -2.85 29.49
N LYS A 74 29.74 -2.02 28.52
CA LYS A 74 31.13 -1.66 28.26
C LYS A 74 31.33 -0.21 28.71
N ARG A 75 32.22 0.01 29.68
CA ARG A 75 32.60 1.37 30.07
C ARG A 75 33.13 2.15 28.86
N PRO A 76 32.76 3.44 28.72
CA PRO A 76 33.36 4.31 27.72
C PRO A 76 34.88 4.32 27.91
N GLY A 77 35.65 3.88 26.90
CA GLY A 77 37.12 3.94 26.92
C GLY A 77 37.87 2.61 26.74
N GLN A 78 37.23 1.44 26.90
CA GLN A 78 37.89 0.15 26.62
C GLN A 78 37.62 -0.32 25.17
N ARG A 79 38.55 -0.07 24.26
CA ARG A 79 38.58 -0.62 22.89
C ARG A 79 38.92 -2.12 22.93
N GLY A 80 37.99 -2.94 23.39
CA GLY A 80 38.13 -4.40 23.34
C GLY A 80 37.92 -4.97 21.92
N PRO A 81 38.36 -6.22 21.65
CA PRO A 81 38.35 -6.88 20.33
C PRO A 81 36.97 -6.93 19.64
N VAL A 82 35.87 -6.75 20.37
CA VAL A 82 34.51 -6.57 19.83
C VAL A 82 34.43 -5.37 18.87
N ALA A 83 35.22 -4.31 19.07
CA ALA A 83 35.26 -3.18 18.14
C ALA A 83 35.85 -3.58 16.78
N ILE A 84 36.86 -4.46 16.76
CA ILE A 84 37.48 -4.96 15.53
C ILE A 84 36.49 -5.84 14.76
N ILE A 85 35.79 -6.75 15.45
CA ILE A 85 34.74 -7.58 14.84
C ILE A 85 33.62 -6.70 14.27
N TRP A 86 33.21 -5.66 15.00
CA TRP A 86 32.19 -4.73 14.53
C TRP A 86 32.65 -3.93 13.31
N HIS A 87 33.90 -3.46 13.28
CA HIS A 87 34.47 -2.78 12.11
C HIS A 87 34.66 -3.72 10.91
N LEU A 88 35.03 -4.99 11.14
CA LEU A 88 35.06 -6.02 10.11
C LEU A 88 33.66 -6.27 9.53
N LEU A 89 32.66 -6.45 10.39
CA LEU A 89 31.28 -6.65 9.96
C LEU A 89 30.75 -5.44 9.18
N GLN A 90 31.04 -4.23 9.66
CA GLN A 90 30.71 -3.00 8.96
C GLN A 90 31.40 -2.91 7.59
N GLY A 91 32.68 -3.29 7.51
CA GLY A 91 33.44 -3.37 6.26
C GLY A 91 32.85 -4.38 5.29
N CYS A 92 32.51 -5.59 5.76
CA CYS A 92 31.84 -6.61 4.96
C CYS A 92 30.47 -6.14 4.44
N ALA A 93 29.68 -5.47 5.28
CA ALA A 93 28.38 -4.93 4.90
C ALA A 93 28.53 -3.84 3.82
N LEU A 94 29.48 -2.91 3.98
CA LEU A 94 29.80 -1.89 2.97
C LEU A 94 30.29 -2.52 1.66
N ALA A 95 31.16 -3.53 1.74
CA ALA A 95 31.62 -4.26 0.56
C ALA A 95 30.47 -4.98 -0.16
N LEU A 96 29.53 -5.57 0.59
CA LEU A 96 28.36 -6.23 0.02
C LEU A 96 27.41 -5.26 -0.67
N VAL A 97 27.20 -4.07 -0.11
CA VAL A 97 26.45 -2.98 -0.75
C VAL A 97 27.15 -2.57 -2.05
N LEU A 98 28.46 -2.33 -2.02
CA LEU A 98 29.23 -1.96 -3.20
C LEU A 98 29.16 -3.04 -4.29
N LEU A 99 29.29 -4.31 -3.89
CA LEU A 99 29.25 -5.45 -4.80
C LEU A 99 27.87 -5.63 -5.42
N SER A 100 26.80 -5.30 -4.68
CA SER A 100 25.44 -5.27 -5.20
C SER A 100 25.28 -4.20 -6.28
N PHE A 101 25.80 -2.98 -6.07
CA PHE A 101 25.82 -1.94 -7.11
C PHE A 101 26.63 -2.35 -8.34
N VAL A 102 27.79 -2.98 -8.16
CA VAL A 102 28.62 -3.48 -9.26
C VAL A 102 27.92 -4.60 -10.02
N MET A 103 27.28 -5.54 -9.33
CA MET A 103 26.52 -6.61 -9.97
C MET A 103 25.33 -6.05 -10.75
N VAL A 104 24.60 -5.09 -10.17
CA VAL A 104 23.54 -4.38 -10.90
C VAL A 104 24.15 -3.74 -12.14
N TRP A 105 25.19 -2.91 -12.03
CA TRP A 105 25.82 -2.26 -13.17
C TRP A 105 26.26 -3.23 -14.27
N ARG A 106 26.88 -4.36 -13.91
CA ARG A 106 27.36 -5.36 -14.87
C ARG A 106 26.24 -6.18 -15.51
N ASN A 107 25.14 -6.40 -14.79
CA ASN A 107 24.03 -7.24 -15.23
C ASN A 107 22.79 -6.41 -15.64
N TYR A 108 22.93 -5.09 -15.71
CA TYR A 108 21.85 -4.19 -16.09
C TYR A 108 21.71 -4.15 -17.60
N ASN A 109 20.84 -5.00 -18.13
CA ASN A 109 20.46 -5.00 -19.55
C ASN A 109 19.19 -4.16 -19.83
N GLY A 110 18.78 -3.31 -18.88
CA GLY A 110 17.57 -2.48 -18.97
C GLY A 110 17.81 -1.11 -19.61
N GLN A 111 16.72 -0.41 -19.97
CA GLN A 111 16.79 1.00 -20.33
C GLN A 111 17.36 1.82 -19.16
N PRO A 112 18.21 2.83 -19.40
CA PRO A 112 18.81 3.62 -18.32
C PRO A 112 17.72 4.20 -17.41
N PRO A 113 17.88 4.13 -16.08
CA PRO A 113 16.89 4.63 -15.14
C PRO A 113 16.74 6.14 -15.37
N THR A 114 15.62 6.53 -15.95
CA THR A 114 15.24 7.92 -16.09
C THR A 114 14.67 8.37 -14.75
N PHE A 115 15.40 9.25 -14.06
CA PHE A 115 14.89 9.98 -12.91
C PHE A 115 13.91 11.04 -13.42
N THR A 116 12.66 10.64 -13.62
CA THR A 116 11.55 11.56 -13.87
C THR A 116 10.81 11.82 -12.55
N MET A 117 10.18 12.99 -12.44
CA MET A 117 9.34 13.29 -11.27
C MET A 117 8.23 12.23 -11.09
N ASP A 118 7.78 11.62 -12.20
CA ASP A 118 6.77 10.56 -12.21
C ASP A 118 7.25 9.25 -11.56
N SER A 119 8.52 8.88 -11.72
CA SER A 119 9.05 7.67 -11.06
C SER A 119 9.23 7.88 -9.56
N PHE A 120 9.62 9.08 -9.12
CA PHE A 120 9.69 9.45 -7.70
C PHE A 120 8.32 9.49 -7.03
N GLN A 121 7.33 10.13 -7.68
CA GLN A 121 5.98 10.24 -7.16
C GLN A 121 5.28 8.87 -7.06
N ARG A 122 5.56 7.93 -7.99
CA ARG A 122 5.12 6.52 -7.90
C ARG A 122 5.74 5.78 -6.72
N GLY A 123 7.01 6.00 -6.42
CA GLY A 123 7.69 5.44 -5.25
C GLY A 123 7.09 5.92 -3.92
N LEU A 124 6.72 7.20 -3.85
CA LEU A 124 6.08 7.79 -2.67
C LEU A 124 4.63 7.35 -2.45
N ARG A 125 3.86 7.15 -3.53
CA ARG A 125 2.43 6.82 -3.43
C ARG A 125 2.15 5.32 -3.25
N GLY A 126 3.15 4.45 -3.45
CA GLY A 126 3.00 3.00 -3.34
C GLY A 126 2.23 2.42 -4.52
N ILE A 127 2.81 1.45 -5.23
CA ILE A 127 2.26 0.85 -6.45
C ILE A 127 0.83 0.28 -6.25
N GLY A 128 0.51 -0.19 -5.04
CA GLY A 128 -0.84 -0.65 -4.68
C GLY A 128 -1.92 0.43 -4.77
N SER A 129 -1.58 1.71 -4.53
CA SER A 129 -2.55 2.81 -4.65
C SER A 129 -2.86 3.16 -6.09
N ALA A 130 -1.87 3.09 -6.99
CA ALA A 130 -2.06 3.37 -8.42
C ALA A 130 -2.93 2.30 -9.10
N ILE A 131 -2.73 1.03 -8.75
CA ILE A 131 -3.54 -0.08 -9.27
C ILE A 131 -4.98 0.05 -8.74
N ALA A 132 -5.17 0.29 -7.45
CA ALA A 132 -6.49 0.49 -6.87
C ALA A 132 -7.21 1.71 -7.47
N ALA A 133 -6.49 2.81 -7.69
CA ALA A 133 -7.03 4.00 -8.35
C ALA A 133 -7.44 3.70 -9.80
N HIS A 134 -6.64 2.94 -10.55
CA HIS A 134 -6.99 2.53 -11.91
C HIS A 134 -8.25 1.65 -11.94
N VAL A 135 -8.32 0.62 -11.10
CA VAL A 135 -9.51 -0.24 -11.02
C VAL A 135 -10.75 0.57 -10.63
N LYS A 136 -10.63 1.49 -9.66
CA LYS A 136 -11.72 2.40 -9.28
C LYS A 136 -12.18 3.26 -10.46
N ALA A 137 -11.24 3.84 -11.22
CA ALA A 137 -11.55 4.68 -12.37
C ALA A 137 -12.27 3.93 -13.49
N ILE A 138 -11.83 2.70 -13.79
CA ILE A 138 -12.47 1.85 -14.78
C ILE A 138 -13.89 1.47 -14.33
N ASN A 139 -14.06 0.99 -13.09
CA ASN A 139 -15.37 0.59 -12.56
C ASN A 139 -16.36 1.77 -12.51
N GLU A 140 -15.94 2.93 -11.99
CA GLU A 140 -16.80 4.13 -11.95
C GLU A 140 -17.15 4.64 -13.34
N GLY A 141 -16.22 4.55 -14.29
CA GLY A 141 -16.46 4.94 -15.68
C GLY A 141 -17.41 3.99 -16.41
N GLU A 142 -17.26 2.68 -16.24
CA GLU A 142 -18.21 1.69 -16.78
C GLU A 142 -19.61 1.86 -16.17
N GLU A 143 -19.70 2.02 -14.85
CA GLU A 143 -20.96 2.24 -14.16
C GLU A 143 -21.66 3.53 -14.64
N ALA A 144 -20.91 4.63 -14.77
CA ALA A 144 -21.43 5.90 -15.27
C ALA A 144 -21.89 5.77 -16.73
N PHE A 145 -21.13 5.07 -17.58
CA PHE A 145 -21.51 4.82 -18.97
C PHE A 145 -22.80 3.99 -19.05
N VAL A 146 -22.87 2.87 -18.35
CA VAL A 146 -24.03 1.96 -18.36
C VAL A 146 -25.29 2.66 -17.83
N ASN A 147 -25.17 3.42 -16.74
CA ASN A 147 -26.28 4.20 -16.20
C ASN A 147 -26.75 5.27 -17.19
N ALA A 148 -25.84 6.07 -17.74
CA ALA A 148 -26.18 7.11 -18.71
C ALA A 148 -26.78 6.52 -20.00
N PHE A 149 -26.22 5.42 -20.49
CA PHE A 149 -26.70 4.76 -21.69
C PHE A 149 -28.11 4.19 -21.46
N ASN A 150 -28.33 3.42 -20.39
CA ASN A 150 -29.60 2.70 -20.18
C ASN A 150 -30.72 3.58 -19.63
N THR A 151 -30.39 4.46 -18.69
CA THR A 151 -31.40 5.24 -17.93
C THR A 151 -31.43 6.72 -18.32
N GLY A 152 -30.41 7.20 -19.04
CA GLY A 152 -30.22 8.63 -19.31
C GLY A 152 -29.65 9.42 -18.12
N ASP A 153 -29.32 8.76 -17.00
CA ASP A 153 -28.73 9.41 -15.83
C ASP A 153 -27.25 9.75 -16.07
N THR A 154 -26.98 11.03 -16.25
CA THR A 154 -25.62 11.58 -16.47
C THR A 154 -24.96 12.06 -15.19
N SER A 155 -25.60 11.94 -14.02
CA SER A 155 -25.12 12.52 -12.75
C SER A 155 -23.75 11.99 -12.30
N LYS A 156 -23.41 10.75 -12.67
CA LYS A 156 -22.14 10.11 -12.31
C LYS A 156 -21.00 10.37 -13.31
N ILE A 157 -21.30 10.93 -14.48
CA ILE A 157 -20.31 11.11 -15.56
C ILE A 157 -19.18 12.05 -15.11
N ASP A 158 -19.52 13.20 -14.53
CA ASP A 158 -18.49 14.18 -14.15
C ASP A 158 -17.56 13.63 -13.06
N SER A 159 -18.11 12.91 -12.07
CA SER A 159 -17.32 12.23 -11.05
C SER A 159 -16.41 11.16 -11.63
N ALA A 160 -16.91 10.36 -12.58
CA ALA A 160 -16.11 9.32 -13.23
C ALA A 160 -14.97 9.92 -14.06
N ILE A 161 -15.25 11.00 -14.81
CA ILE A 161 -14.23 11.73 -15.59
C ILE A 161 -13.17 12.31 -14.65
N GLN A 162 -13.56 12.87 -13.50
CA GLN A 162 -12.62 13.38 -12.51
C GLN A 162 -11.73 12.26 -11.96
N THR A 163 -12.31 11.13 -11.53
CA THR A 163 -11.53 9.96 -11.07
C THR A 163 -10.55 9.48 -12.14
N ILE A 164 -10.96 9.44 -13.41
CA ILE A 164 -10.09 9.08 -14.54
C ILE A 164 -8.89 10.04 -14.66
N ASN A 165 -9.13 11.36 -14.60
CA ASN A 165 -8.08 12.36 -14.72
C ASN A 165 -7.09 12.33 -13.53
N ASP A 166 -7.59 12.04 -12.33
CA ASP A 166 -6.78 11.99 -11.09
C ASP A 166 -5.99 10.68 -10.95
N THR A 167 -6.28 9.68 -11.79
CA THR A 167 -5.65 8.35 -11.72
C THR A 167 -4.19 8.39 -12.17
N PRO A 168 -3.23 7.97 -11.31
CA PRO A 168 -1.82 7.88 -11.67
C PRO A 168 -1.58 6.96 -12.88
N SER A 169 -0.61 7.31 -13.72
CA SER A 169 -0.18 6.48 -14.86
C SER A 169 0.38 5.13 -14.39
N LEU A 170 -0.20 4.04 -14.91
CA LEU A 170 0.32 2.67 -14.71
C LEU A 170 1.28 2.31 -15.84
N ASP A 171 0.76 2.32 -17.06
CA ASP A 171 1.51 2.17 -18.31
C ASP A 171 0.73 2.80 -19.46
N LYS A 172 1.39 2.92 -20.62
CA LYS A 172 0.83 3.60 -21.78
C LYS A 172 -0.49 2.99 -22.27
N GLU A 173 -0.65 1.67 -22.15
CA GLU A 173 -1.84 0.95 -22.61
C GLU A 173 -3.01 1.20 -21.65
N ALA A 174 -2.76 1.11 -20.35
CA ALA A 174 -3.74 1.43 -19.30
C ALA A 174 -4.22 2.88 -19.39
N ASP A 175 -3.32 3.81 -19.73
CA ASP A 175 -3.64 5.23 -19.88
C ASP A 175 -4.47 5.48 -21.13
N ALA A 176 -4.14 4.80 -22.24
CA ALA A 176 -4.95 4.84 -23.47
C ALA A 176 -6.38 4.33 -23.22
N LEU A 177 -6.53 3.21 -22.52
CA LEU A 177 -7.85 2.66 -22.16
C LEU A 177 -8.69 3.64 -21.33
N ARG A 178 -8.09 4.31 -20.35
CA ARG A 178 -8.79 5.32 -19.55
C ARG A 178 -9.22 6.53 -20.38
N ASN A 179 -8.38 6.97 -21.32
CA ASN A 179 -8.72 8.08 -22.22
C ASN A 179 -9.82 7.70 -23.23
N GLU A 180 -9.80 6.46 -23.75
CA GLU A 180 -10.89 5.93 -24.58
C GLU A 180 -12.21 5.91 -23.79
N LEU A 181 -12.20 5.42 -22.54
CA LEU A 181 -13.39 5.40 -21.67
C LEU A 181 -13.93 6.80 -21.41
N LYS A 182 -13.05 7.78 -21.13
CA LYS A 182 -13.44 9.18 -20.98
C LYS A 182 -14.14 9.72 -22.23
N THR A 183 -13.62 9.41 -23.41
CA THR A 183 -14.23 9.83 -24.68
C THR A 183 -15.62 9.21 -24.85
N LEU A 184 -15.80 7.94 -24.47
CA LEU A 184 -17.11 7.28 -24.49
C LEU A 184 -18.10 7.91 -23.50
N LEU A 185 -17.62 8.31 -22.31
CA LEU A 185 -18.41 9.04 -21.32
C LEU A 185 -18.86 10.42 -21.81
N GLU A 186 -18.01 11.14 -22.52
CA GLU A 186 -18.38 12.42 -23.14
C GLU A 186 -19.42 12.23 -24.25
N ARG A 187 -19.28 11.17 -25.07
CA ARG A 187 -20.24 10.82 -26.14
C ARG A 187 -21.58 10.35 -25.60
N VAL A 188 -21.62 9.58 -24.51
CA VAL A 188 -22.88 9.13 -23.90
C VAL A 188 -23.63 10.28 -23.22
N ARG A 189 -22.91 11.30 -22.73
CA ARG A 189 -23.52 12.54 -22.22
C ARG A 189 -24.25 13.33 -23.30
N GLU A 190 -23.76 13.28 -24.53
CA GLU A 190 -24.34 13.97 -25.69
C GLU A 190 -25.43 13.15 -26.41
N LEU A 191 -25.74 11.93 -25.95
CA LEU A 191 -26.81 11.13 -26.52
C LEU A 191 -28.18 11.73 -26.20
N ASP A 192 -28.84 12.26 -27.23
CA ASP A 192 -30.23 12.68 -27.13
C ASP A 192 -31.15 11.54 -26.67
N SER A 193 -32.03 11.85 -25.72
CA SER A 193 -33.14 10.95 -25.36
C SER A 193 -34.05 10.74 -26.58
N PRO A 194 -34.35 9.51 -27.01
CA PRO A 194 -35.28 9.29 -28.12
C PRO A 194 -36.70 9.65 -27.66
N LYS A 195 -37.14 10.89 -27.91
CA LYS A 195 -38.56 11.22 -27.98
C LYS A 195 -39.03 11.01 -29.42
N GLY A 196 -39.23 9.75 -29.81
CA GLY A 196 -39.87 9.43 -31.09
C GLY A 196 -41.33 9.88 -31.08
N LYS A 197 -41.77 10.56 -32.14
CA LYS A 197 -43.15 11.04 -32.32
C LYS A 197 -44.20 9.91 -32.42
N ASP A 198 -43.76 8.65 -32.49
CA ASP A 198 -44.63 7.48 -32.73
C ASP A 198 -44.57 6.41 -31.62
N GLY A 199 -43.96 6.71 -30.47
CA GLY A 199 -43.95 5.80 -29.31
C GLY A 199 -43.19 4.47 -29.49
N LYS A 200 -42.48 4.27 -30.61
CA LYS A 200 -41.63 3.09 -30.83
C LYS A 200 -40.17 3.40 -30.47
N PRO A 201 -39.51 2.58 -29.63
CA PRO A 201 -38.09 2.73 -29.36
C PRO A 201 -37.30 2.33 -30.61
N GLN A 202 -36.83 3.32 -31.36
CA GLN A 202 -35.89 3.10 -32.45
C GLN A 202 -34.51 3.57 -31.99
N PRO A 203 -33.51 2.67 -31.89
CA PRO A 203 -32.14 3.07 -31.59
C PRO A 203 -31.68 4.02 -32.72
N SER A 204 -31.25 5.24 -32.38
CA SER A 204 -30.55 6.08 -33.35
C SER A 204 -29.26 5.36 -33.78
N ALA A 205 -28.83 5.51 -35.04
CA ALA A 205 -27.59 4.90 -35.53
C ALA A 205 -26.39 5.23 -34.63
N ASN A 206 -26.38 6.44 -34.06
CA ASN A 206 -25.38 6.91 -33.08
C ASN A 206 -25.39 6.09 -31.78
N ARG A 207 -26.56 5.68 -31.29
CA ARG A 207 -26.69 4.86 -30.07
C ARG A 207 -26.18 3.44 -30.28
N VAL A 208 -26.46 2.85 -31.45
CA VAL A 208 -25.93 1.52 -31.82
C VAL A 208 -24.42 1.56 -31.98
N GLN A 209 -23.89 2.58 -32.65
CA GLN A 209 -22.45 2.76 -32.79
C GLN A 209 -21.76 2.95 -31.44
N LEU A 210 -22.32 3.77 -30.55
CA LEU A 210 -21.72 4.01 -29.24
C LEU A 210 -21.66 2.74 -28.38
N LEU A 211 -22.71 1.91 -28.43
CA LEU A 211 -22.70 0.61 -27.75
C LEU A 211 -21.62 -0.32 -28.33
N SER A 212 -21.53 -0.40 -29.66
CA SER A 212 -20.49 -1.19 -30.32
C SER A 212 -19.07 -0.71 -29.96
N ASP A 213 -18.87 0.61 -29.87
CA ASP A 213 -17.57 1.19 -29.49
C ASP A 213 -17.22 0.86 -28.03
N PHE A 214 -18.22 0.88 -27.14
CA PHE A 214 -18.05 0.51 -25.74
C PHE A 214 -17.73 -0.99 -25.57
N GLU A 215 -18.43 -1.87 -26.26
CA GLU A 215 -18.13 -3.32 -26.25
C GLU A 215 -16.74 -3.62 -26.81
N ALA A 216 -16.32 -2.89 -27.86
CA ALA A 216 -14.98 -3.02 -28.41
C ALA A 216 -13.92 -2.58 -27.39
N TRP A 217 -14.17 -1.49 -26.67
CA TRP A 217 -13.32 -1.03 -25.58
C TRP A 217 -13.26 -2.03 -24.42
N GLU A 218 -14.39 -2.62 -24.00
CA GLU A 218 -14.45 -3.62 -22.92
C GLU A 218 -13.61 -4.87 -23.27
N LYS A 219 -13.65 -5.31 -24.53
CA LYS A 219 -12.79 -6.39 -25.03
C LYS A 219 -11.31 -6.03 -24.96
N LYS A 220 -10.93 -4.81 -25.33
CA LYS A 220 -9.54 -4.34 -25.21
C LYS A 220 -9.11 -4.27 -23.75
N ASN A 221 -9.97 -3.75 -22.86
CA ASN A 221 -9.71 -3.66 -21.43
C ASN A 221 -9.49 -5.06 -20.83
N THR A 222 -10.39 -6.00 -21.13
CA THR A 222 -10.28 -7.41 -20.72
C THR A 222 -8.99 -8.05 -21.23
N GLN A 223 -8.63 -7.78 -22.49
CA GLN A 223 -7.38 -8.30 -23.07
C GLN A 223 -6.15 -7.74 -22.37
N TRP A 224 -6.13 -6.43 -22.08
CA TRP A 224 -5.06 -5.80 -21.31
C TRP A 224 -4.96 -6.40 -19.90
N VAL A 225 -6.09 -6.61 -19.20
CA VAL A 225 -6.09 -7.27 -17.88
C VAL A 225 -5.47 -8.67 -17.97
N LYS A 226 -5.82 -9.44 -19.00
CA LYS A 226 -5.30 -10.81 -19.22
C LYS A 226 -3.82 -10.86 -19.57
N THR A 227 -3.26 -9.83 -20.21
CA THR A 227 -1.85 -9.80 -20.64
C THR A 227 -1.00 -8.95 -19.71
N ALA A 228 -1.08 -7.63 -19.84
CA ALA A 228 -0.29 -6.67 -19.08
C ALA A 228 -0.76 -6.54 -17.63
N GLY A 229 -2.06 -6.65 -17.36
CA GLY A 229 -2.65 -6.52 -16.03
C GLY A 229 -2.18 -7.58 -15.03
N GLN A 230 -1.79 -8.77 -15.51
CA GLN A 230 -1.24 -9.83 -14.66
C GLN A 230 0.02 -9.39 -13.91
N LYS A 231 0.85 -8.51 -14.50
CA LYS A 231 2.05 -7.97 -13.86
C LYS A 231 1.73 -7.14 -12.60
N TYR A 232 0.47 -6.68 -12.49
CA TYR A 232 -0.05 -5.90 -11.38
C TYR A 232 -0.98 -6.71 -10.46
N GLY A 233 -1.10 -8.03 -10.68
CA GLY A 233 -1.96 -8.90 -9.88
C GLY A 233 -3.46 -8.83 -10.21
N LEU A 234 -3.84 -8.17 -11.32
CA LEU A 234 -5.22 -8.14 -11.79
C LEU A 234 -5.58 -9.49 -12.44
N ARG A 235 -6.77 -10.00 -12.14
CA ARG A 235 -7.33 -11.21 -12.74
C ARG A 235 -8.76 -10.92 -13.19
N VAL A 236 -9.13 -11.45 -14.35
CA VAL A 236 -10.53 -11.47 -14.78
C VAL A 236 -11.21 -12.61 -14.03
N ASP A 237 -12.17 -12.29 -13.18
CA ASP A 237 -13.07 -13.31 -12.64
C ASP A 237 -13.99 -13.76 -13.76
N GLU A 238 -13.80 -14.99 -14.26
CA GLU A 238 -14.78 -15.60 -15.17
C GLU A 238 -16.11 -15.72 -14.39
N ALA A 239 -17.12 -14.98 -14.85
CA ALA A 239 -18.45 -15.06 -14.29
C ALA A 239 -18.89 -16.53 -14.21
N LYS A 240 -19.21 -17.00 -13.00
CA LYS A 240 -19.87 -18.30 -12.81
C LYS A 240 -21.10 -18.34 -13.72
N PRO A 241 -21.35 -19.44 -14.46
CA PRO A 241 -22.56 -19.58 -15.23
C PRO A 241 -23.75 -19.42 -14.29
N VAL A 242 -24.58 -18.41 -14.54
CA VAL A 242 -25.87 -18.26 -13.87
C VAL A 242 -26.65 -19.53 -14.21
N ALA A 243 -26.91 -20.36 -13.20
CA ALA A 243 -27.73 -21.55 -13.37
C ALA A 243 -29.07 -21.12 -13.97
N SER A 244 -29.42 -21.70 -15.12
CA SER A 244 -30.72 -21.50 -15.77
C SER A 244 -31.85 -21.70 -14.76
N PRO A 245 -32.93 -20.89 -14.80
CA PRO A 245 -34.10 -21.16 -14.01
C PRO A 245 -34.62 -22.55 -14.40
N SER A 246 -34.80 -23.42 -13.42
CA SER A 246 -35.53 -24.67 -13.60
C SER A 246 -36.92 -24.34 -14.13
N GLN A 247 -37.30 -25.06 -15.20
CA GLN A 247 -38.70 -25.13 -15.65
C GLN A 247 -39.60 -25.75 -14.59
#